data_AF-A0A8T4JI57-F1
#
_entry.id   AF-A0A8T4JI57-F1
#
_cell.length_a   1.000
_cell.length_b   1.000
_cell.length_c   1.000
_cell.angle_alpha   90.00
_cell.angle_beta   90.00
_cell.angle_gamma   90.00
#
_symmetry.space_group_name_H-M   'P 1'
#
loop_
_entity.id
_entity.type
_entity.pdbx_description
1 polymer ?
#
loop_
_entity_poly.entity_id
_entity_poly.type
_entity_poly.pdbx_seq_one_letter_code
_entity_poly.pdbx_strand_id
1 'polypeptide(L)'
;QNMEKGYSPNEGSAYSSDGSNTNDRDDGIRPAAQTSDREVGDQKRPANQNMNKGYNPTQGSDYSSSGGSSSSSSSSSSSRSSGSNAIPTSNTGGGNDVVGEQINPEIIVPTIVIEYELESTLTSDETDATGFGKFFIDTTDNTFDFNIEYEDLGSAETSANIKNNQGILFALPLGMSKSGTWNFHETFELDLLNGDTIVTISSLMFPGGELIGSILRI
;
A
#
# COMPACT_ATOMS: atom_id res chain seq x y z
N GLN A 1 -22.74 -16.22 58.51
CA GLN A 1 -22.75 -17.36 57.56
C GLN A 1 -22.29 -16.80 56.22
N ASN A 2 -20.97 -16.66 56.06
CA ASN A 2 -20.08 -17.60 55.33
C ASN A 2 -20.40 -17.70 53.84
N MET A 3 -19.55 -17.11 52.98
CA MET A 3 -18.60 -17.89 52.17
C MET A 3 -17.69 -16.95 51.37
N GLU A 4 -16.46 -16.85 51.87
CA GLU A 4 -15.26 -16.27 51.29
C GLU A 4 -14.74 -17.23 50.20
N LYS A 5 -14.54 -16.76 48.96
CA LYS A 5 -13.89 -17.56 47.90
C LYS A 5 -12.44 -17.10 47.75
N GLY A 6 -11.54 -18.01 48.14
CA GLY A 6 -10.10 -17.83 48.08
C GLY A 6 -9.57 -17.77 46.64
N TYR A 7 -8.64 -16.84 46.43
CA TYR A 7 -7.72 -16.83 45.31
C TYR A 7 -6.48 -17.67 45.68
N SER A 8 -6.12 -18.62 44.82
CA SER A 8 -4.88 -19.39 44.91
C SER A 8 -3.86 -18.79 43.93
N PRO A 9 -2.69 -18.29 44.38
CA PRO A 9 -1.63 -17.93 43.46
C PRO A 9 -0.96 -19.19 42.91
N ASN A 10 -0.86 -19.27 41.58
CA ASN A 10 -0.10 -20.31 40.88
C ASN A 10 1.35 -19.84 40.77
N GLU A 11 2.19 -20.31 41.70
CA GLU A 11 3.64 -20.20 41.61
C GLU A 11 4.19 -21.38 40.79
N GLY A 12 5.03 -21.09 39.80
CA GLY A 12 5.92 -22.10 39.23
C GLY A 12 6.23 -21.92 37.75
N SER A 13 7.38 -21.32 37.46
CA SER A 13 8.54 -22.09 36.97
C SER A 13 9.67 -21.13 36.59
N ALA A 14 10.67 -21.09 37.47
CA ALA A 14 11.98 -20.52 37.19
C ALA A 14 12.70 -21.39 36.15
N TYR A 15 13.10 -20.81 35.02
CA TYR A 15 14.14 -21.42 34.18
C TYR A 15 15.51 -21.02 34.72
N SER A 16 16.19 -22.04 35.22
CA SER A 16 17.52 -22.02 35.80
C SER A 16 18.60 -21.90 34.71
N SER A 17 19.50 -20.95 34.94
CA SER A 17 20.96 -21.02 34.87
C SER A 17 21.69 -22.06 33.99
N ASP A 18 22.75 -21.53 33.39
CA ASP A 18 24.10 -22.11 33.32
C ASP A 18 24.45 -22.99 32.11
N GLY A 19 25.57 -22.63 31.50
CA GLY A 19 26.09 -23.20 30.28
C GLY A 19 27.31 -22.43 29.77
N SER A 20 28.23 -22.06 30.65
CA SER A 20 29.61 -21.75 30.24
C SER A 20 30.24 -23.01 29.62
N ASN A 21 30.75 -22.92 28.39
CA ASN A 21 31.69 -23.90 27.87
C ASN A 21 32.93 -23.19 27.31
N THR A 22 33.96 -23.17 28.15
CA THR A 22 35.35 -22.84 27.87
C THR A 22 36.05 -24.02 27.21
N ASN A 23 36.71 -23.80 26.07
CA ASN A 23 37.90 -24.53 25.59
C ASN A 23 38.54 -23.63 24.51
N ASP A 24 39.52 -22.77 24.85
CA ASP A 24 40.93 -23.08 25.07
C ASP A 24 41.56 -23.98 23.99
N ARG A 25 42.23 -23.32 23.04
CA ARG A 25 43.44 -23.76 22.29
C ARG A 25 44.19 -22.47 21.93
N ASP A 26 45.06 -21.93 22.77
CA ASP A 26 46.41 -22.40 23.12
C ASP A 26 47.34 -22.58 21.90
N ASP A 27 48.20 -21.56 21.77
CA ASP A 27 49.58 -21.47 21.31
C ASP A 27 50.12 -22.28 20.11
N GLY A 28 50.68 -21.52 19.16
CA GLY A 28 51.54 -22.05 18.11
C GLY A 28 52.28 -20.98 17.31
N ILE A 29 53.27 -20.34 17.93
CA ILE A 29 54.26 -19.49 17.25
C ILE A 29 55.05 -20.31 16.20
N ARG A 30 55.32 -19.68 15.02
CA ARG A 30 56.50 -19.78 14.11
C ARG A 30 56.17 -20.25 12.66
N PRO A 31 56.99 -19.94 11.64
CA PRO A 31 57.80 -18.73 11.35
C PRO A 31 57.58 -18.18 9.92
N ALA A 32 58.18 -17.02 9.63
CA ALA A 32 58.31 -16.48 8.27
C ALA A 32 59.27 -17.32 7.41
N ALA A 33 58.89 -17.64 6.16
CA ALA A 33 59.80 -17.70 5.01
C ALA A 33 59.04 -17.93 3.67
N GLN A 34 59.28 -17.00 2.75
CA GLN A 34 59.65 -17.21 1.34
C GLN A 34 58.65 -17.78 0.32
N THR A 35 58.35 -16.90 -0.65
CA THR A 35 58.41 -17.07 -2.11
C THR A 35 57.75 -18.31 -2.72
N SER A 36 56.75 -18.07 -3.56
CA SER A 36 56.91 -18.31 -5.01
C SER A 36 55.68 -17.84 -5.76
N ASP A 37 55.98 -17.25 -6.90
CA ASP A 37 55.09 -16.87 -7.98
C ASP A 37 53.99 -17.91 -8.21
N ARG A 38 52.73 -17.47 -8.21
CA ARG A 38 51.64 -18.22 -8.84
C ARG A 38 51.05 -17.39 -9.97
N GLU A 39 51.50 -17.78 -11.15
CA GLU A 39 50.83 -17.75 -12.43
C GLU A 39 49.41 -17.18 -12.44
N VAL A 40 49.27 -16.13 -13.23
CA VAL A 40 48.05 -15.68 -13.88
C VAL A 40 47.48 -16.85 -14.69
N GLY A 41 46.52 -17.56 -14.10
CA GLY A 41 45.69 -18.54 -14.79
C GLY A 41 44.52 -17.83 -15.46
N ASP A 42 44.65 -17.58 -16.76
CA ASP A 42 43.55 -17.22 -17.68
C ASP A 42 42.40 -18.23 -17.58
N GLN A 43 41.39 -17.92 -16.77
CA GLN A 43 40.10 -18.58 -16.86
C GLN A 43 39.28 -17.92 -17.97
N LYS A 44 39.44 -18.50 -19.18
CA LYS A 44 38.46 -18.46 -20.27
C LYS A 44 37.04 -18.61 -19.72
N ARG A 45 36.30 -17.51 -19.62
CA ARG A 45 34.84 -17.54 -19.49
C ARG A 45 34.24 -17.81 -20.88
N PRO A 46 33.35 -18.79 -21.04
CA PRO A 46 32.68 -19.03 -22.31
C PRO A 46 31.75 -17.86 -22.65
N ALA A 47 31.81 -17.43 -23.91
CA ALA A 47 30.90 -16.46 -24.49
C ALA A 47 29.46 -16.99 -24.44
N ASN A 48 28.61 -16.37 -23.62
CA ASN A 48 27.18 -16.51 -23.78
C ASN A 48 26.71 -15.47 -24.79
N GLN A 49 26.56 -15.93 -26.04
CA GLN A 49 25.83 -15.23 -27.08
C GLN A 49 24.34 -15.21 -26.69
N ASN A 50 23.86 -14.09 -26.14
CA ASN A 50 22.44 -13.81 -26.20
C ASN A 50 22.21 -12.50 -26.97
N MET A 51 21.41 -12.65 -28.01
CA MET A 51 21.21 -11.74 -29.12
C MET A 51 20.42 -10.52 -28.68
N ASN A 52 21.06 -9.36 -28.59
CA ASN A 52 20.36 -8.09 -28.66
C ASN A 52 20.20 -7.71 -30.15
N LYS A 53 19.07 -8.10 -30.75
CA LYS A 53 18.67 -7.58 -32.05
C LYS A 53 18.34 -6.11 -31.88
N GLY A 54 19.20 -5.25 -32.43
CA GLY A 54 18.98 -3.82 -32.54
C GLY A 54 17.68 -3.53 -33.28
N TYR A 55 16.81 -2.77 -32.63
CA TYR A 55 15.76 -2.03 -33.32
C TYR A 55 16.37 -0.74 -33.88
N ASN A 56 16.33 -0.64 -35.20
CA ASN A 56 16.74 0.51 -35.99
C ASN A 56 15.48 1.23 -36.47
N PRO A 57 15.17 2.47 -36.03
CA PRO A 57 14.08 3.23 -36.59
C PRO A 57 14.62 4.11 -37.72
N THR A 58 14.60 3.60 -38.96
CA THR A 58 14.84 4.44 -40.14
C THR A 58 13.66 4.31 -41.12
N GLN A 59 12.86 5.37 -41.14
CA GLN A 59 12.18 6.02 -42.27
C GLN A 59 11.40 5.23 -43.34
N GLY A 60 10.18 5.73 -43.60
CA GLY A 60 9.46 5.68 -44.89
C GLY A 60 8.88 4.31 -45.24
N SER A 61 7.74 4.15 -45.89
CA SER A 61 6.92 5.06 -46.70
C SER A 61 5.63 4.28 -47.02
N ASP A 62 4.56 5.03 -47.24
CA ASP A 62 3.58 4.80 -48.31
C ASP A 62 2.59 3.62 -48.31
N TYR A 63 1.31 4.03 -48.33
CA TYR A 63 0.18 3.53 -49.11
C TYR A 63 -0.12 2.02 -49.13
N SER A 64 -1.30 1.64 -48.64
CA SER A 64 -2.36 1.13 -49.53
C SER A 64 -3.66 0.84 -48.77
N SER A 65 -4.77 1.25 -49.40
CA SER A 65 -6.13 1.02 -48.98
C SER A 65 -6.57 -0.43 -49.22
N SER A 66 -7.39 -0.98 -48.33
CA SER A 66 -8.55 -1.85 -48.60
C SER A 66 -9.15 -2.20 -47.23
N GLY A 67 -10.38 -1.83 -46.94
CA GLY A 67 -11.56 -2.46 -47.52
C GLY A 67 -11.87 -3.71 -46.70
N GLY A 68 -12.60 -3.54 -45.59
CA GLY A 68 -12.90 -4.61 -44.65
C GLY A 68 -14.11 -4.29 -43.81
N SER A 69 -15.27 -4.19 -44.46
CA SER A 69 -16.57 -4.19 -43.82
C SER A 69 -16.81 -5.55 -43.15
N SER A 70 -17.05 -5.56 -41.84
CA SER A 70 -17.72 -6.70 -41.19
C SER A 70 -18.71 -6.21 -40.16
N SER A 71 -19.96 -6.29 -40.60
CA SER A 71 -21.20 -6.26 -39.84
C SER A 71 -21.23 -7.33 -38.74
N SER A 72 -21.64 -6.94 -37.54
CA SER A 72 -22.31 -7.81 -36.56
C SER A 72 -23.40 -6.97 -35.89
N SER A 73 -24.60 -7.03 -36.45
CA SER A 73 -25.71 -7.82 -35.93
C SER A 73 -26.30 -7.23 -34.65
N SER A 74 -27.18 -6.26 -34.87
CA SER A 74 -28.29 -5.90 -34.00
C SER A 74 -29.20 -7.11 -33.77
N SER A 75 -29.35 -7.54 -32.52
CA SER A 75 -30.48 -8.35 -32.08
C SER A 75 -31.28 -7.55 -31.05
N SER A 76 -32.36 -6.97 -31.57
CA SER A 76 -33.54 -6.56 -30.84
C SER A 76 -34.22 -7.77 -30.19
N SER A 77 -34.54 -7.70 -28.91
CA SER A 77 -35.69 -8.40 -28.36
C SER A 77 -36.37 -7.56 -27.27
N SER A 78 -37.65 -7.37 -27.53
CA SER A 78 -38.64 -6.57 -26.83
C SER A 78 -39.48 -7.41 -25.88
N SER A 79 -39.78 -6.88 -24.70
CA SER A 79 -40.99 -7.17 -23.92
C SER A 79 -41.19 -6.00 -22.93
N ARG A 80 -42.05 -5.01 -23.21
CA ARG A 80 -43.49 -5.02 -22.92
C ARG A 80 -43.83 -5.72 -21.59
N SER A 81 -44.00 -4.93 -20.54
CA SER A 81 -44.98 -5.21 -19.49
C SER A 81 -45.75 -3.91 -19.21
N SER A 82 -46.92 -3.83 -19.84
CA SER A 82 -47.96 -2.87 -19.54
C SER A 82 -48.66 -3.35 -18.28
N GLY A 83 -48.62 -2.55 -17.21
CA GLY A 83 -49.28 -2.84 -15.94
C GLY A 83 -49.81 -1.56 -15.31
N SER A 84 -50.76 -0.93 -15.98
CA SER A 84 -51.59 0.11 -15.40
C SER A 84 -52.44 -0.51 -14.29
N ASN A 85 -52.30 -0.03 -13.05
CA ASN A 85 -53.43 -0.06 -12.13
C ASN A 85 -53.48 1.25 -11.34
N ALA A 86 -54.29 2.16 -11.86
CA ALA A 86 -54.69 3.36 -11.15
C ALA A 86 -55.62 2.97 -10.01
N ILE A 87 -55.30 3.40 -8.79
CA ILE A 87 -56.31 3.66 -7.76
C ILE A 87 -56.14 5.12 -7.34
N PRO A 88 -56.96 6.05 -7.83
CA PRO A 88 -57.08 7.36 -7.24
C PRO A 88 -57.99 7.23 -6.02
N THR A 89 -57.41 7.29 -4.82
CA THR A 89 -58.21 7.58 -3.62
C THR A 89 -57.88 8.99 -3.16
N SER A 90 -58.77 9.90 -3.54
CA SER A 90 -58.89 11.22 -2.93
C SER A 90 -59.31 11.03 -1.48
N ASN A 91 -58.35 11.04 -0.56
CA ASN A 91 -58.64 11.16 0.86
C ASN A 91 -58.61 12.64 1.24
N THR A 92 -59.73 13.31 0.99
CA THR A 92 -60.04 14.65 1.51
C THR A 92 -60.38 14.49 3.00
N GLY A 93 -59.34 14.38 3.83
CA GLY A 93 -59.46 14.38 5.28
C GLY A 93 -58.73 15.61 5.82
N GLY A 94 -59.47 16.68 6.09
CA GLY A 94 -58.97 17.87 6.77
C GLY A 94 -58.45 17.50 8.15
N GLY A 95 -57.13 17.40 8.28
CA GLY A 95 -56.41 17.32 9.53
C GLY A 95 -55.41 18.45 9.53
N ASN A 96 -55.49 19.30 10.56
CA ASN A 96 -54.65 20.47 10.77
C ASN A 96 -53.20 20.22 10.33
N ASP A 97 -52.76 20.94 9.29
CA ASP A 97 -51.35 21.09 8.91
C ASP A 97 -50.61 21.71 10.10
N VAL A 98 -50.22 20.87 11.05
CA VAL A 98 -49.08 21.12 11.89
C VAL A 98 -47.91 21.03 10.92
N VAL A 99 -47.48 22.20 10.44
CA VAL A 99 -46.21 22.41 9.76
C VAL A 99 -45.12 22.05 10.78
N GLY A 100 -44.96 20.76 11.03
CA GLY A 100 -43.78 20.22 11.66
C GLY A 100 -42.68 20.50 10.67
N GLU A 101 -41.80 21.43 11.01
CA GLU A 101 -40.53 21.57 10.31
C GLU A 101 -39.95 20.17 10.18
N GLN A 102 -39.95 19.66 8.96
CA GLN A 102 -39.31 18.41 8.63
C GLN A 102 -37.83 18.67 8.90
N ILE A 103 -37.39 18.32 10.10
CA ILE A 103 -35.99 18.29 10.45
C ILE A 103 -35.36 17.30 9.47
N ASN A 104 -34.69 17.84 8.45
CA ASN A 104 -33.75 17.02 7.69
C ASN A 104 -32.71 16.59 8.72
N PRO A 105 -32.61 15.29 9.04
CA PRO A 105 -31.51 14.85 9.88
C PRO A 105 -30.26 15.25 9.12
N GLU A 106 -29.47 16.16 9.70
CA GLU A 106 -28.13 16.44 9.22
C GLU A 106 -27.39 15.10 9.30
N ILE A 107 -27.21 14.47 8.14
CA ILE A 107 -26.47 13.22 8.04
C ILE A 107 -25.03 13.60 8.40
N ILE A 108 -24.63 13.30 9.63
CA ILE A 108 -23.25 13.46 10.07
C ILE A 108 -22.44 12.43 9.31
N VAL A 109 -21.73 12.87 8.27
CA VAL A 109 -20.79 12.03 7.53
C VAL A 109 -19.58 11.80 8.44
N PRO A 110 -19.23 10.54 8.77
CA PRO A 110 -18.09 10.26 9.62
C PRO A 110 -16.80 10.54 8.85
N THR A 111 -16.25 11.74 9.00
CA THR A 111 -14.90 12.05 8.53
C THR A 111 -13.89 11.65 9.60
N ILE A 112 -12.99 10.72 9.28
CA ILE A 112 -11.87 10.37 10.16
C ILE A 112 -10.65 11.17 9.68
N VAL A 113 -10.07 11.99 10.58
CA VAL A 113 -8.84 12.75 10.34
C VAL A 113 -7.69 12.08 11.05
N ILE A 114 -6.63 11.74 10.32
CA ILE A 114 -5.44 11.09 10.87
C ILE A 114 -4.20 11.87 10.44
N GLU A 115 -3.36 12.22 11.41
CA GLU A 115 -2.04 12.81 11.19
C GLU A 115 -1.00 11.78 11.63
N TYR A 116 0.00 11.53 10.79
CA TYR A 116 1.02 10.51 11.04
C TYR A 116 2.39 10.94 10.51
N GLU A 117 3.45 10.52 11.19
CA GLU A 117 4.84 10.75 10.80
C GLU A 117 5.38 9.55 10.02
N LEU A 118 5.90 9.77 8.82
CA LEU A 118 6.53 8.71 8.03
C LEU A 118 7.92 8.45 8.60
N GLU A 119 8.10 7.30 9.23
CA GLU A 119 9.39 6.90 9.79
C GLU A 119 10.23 6.19 8.71
N SER A 120 11.55 6.40 8.76
CA SER A 120 12.48 5.57 8.00
C SER A 120 12.42 4.14 8.51
N THR A 121 12.29 3.17 7.60
CA THR A 121 12.27 1.74 7.99
C THR A 121 13.65 1.13 8.17
N LEU A 122 14.68 1.91 7.92
CA LEU A 122 16.05 1.51 8.17
C LEU A 122 16.38 1.89 9.61
N THR A 123 17.26 1.12 10.26
CA THR A 123 17.92 1.61 11.47
C THR A 123 18.51 2.98 11.12
N SER A 124 18.27 3.99 11.97
CA SER A 124 18.46 5.45 11.77
C SER A 124 19.76 5.94 11.14
N ASP A 125 20.69 5.06 10.80
CA ASP A 125 22.05 5.37 10.37
C ASP A 125 22.23 5.27 8.83
N GLU A 126 21.23 4.81 8.07
CA GLU A 126 21.36 4.63 6.61
C GLU A 126 20.78 5.78 5.77
N THR A 127 19.92 6.62 6.37
CA THR A 127 19.32 7.77 5.70
C THR A 127 18.83 8.81 6.72
N ASP A 128 18.94 10.08 6.36
CA ASP A 128 18.37 11.22 7.10
C ASP A 128 16.92 11.51 6.67
N ALA A 129 16.32 10.66 5.82
CA ALA A 129 14.98 10.84 5.30
C ALA A 129 13.94 10.98 6.41
N THR A 130 13.09 12.00 6.28
CA THR A 130 11.94 12.22 7.15
C THR A 130 10.71 12.55 6.31
N GLY A 131 9.51 12.29 6.86
CA GLY A 131 8.29 12.72 6.20
C GLY A 131 7.09 12.74 7.12
N PHE A 132 6.01 13.33 6.64
CA PHE A 132 4.74 13.40 7.33
C PHE A 132 3.58 13.22 6.34
N GLY A 133 2.46 12.71 6.86
CA GLY A 133 1.25 12.48 6.10
C GLY A 133 0.02 12.90 6.89
N LYS A 134 -0.89 13.58 6.20
CA LYS A 134 -2.24 13.84 6.69
C LYS A 134 -3.24 13.16 5.77
N PHE A 135 -4.16 12.42 6.38
CA PHE A 135 -5.12 11.58 5.69
C PHE A 135 -6.54 11.86 6.18
N PHE A 136 -7.48 11.90 5.24
CA PHE A 136 -8.91 11.98 5.53
C PHE A 136 -9.62 10.85 4.80
N ILE A 137 -10.43 10.11 5.56
CA ILE A 137 -11.22 9.00 5.02
C ILE A 137 -12.69 9.39 5.12
N ASP A 138 -13.39 9.32 4.00
CA ASP A 138 -14.85 9.36 3.91
C ASP A 138 -15.34 7.99 3.42
N THR A 139 -15.94 7.23 4.32
CA THR A 139 -16.51 5.90 4.03
C THR A 139 -17.87 5.97 3.35
N THR A 140 -18.51 7.15 3.30
CA THR A 140 -19.79 7.33 2.61
C THR A 140 -19.54 7.47 1.11
N ASP A 141 -18.55 8.28 0.75
CA ASP A 141 -18.20 8.55 -0.65
C ASP A 141 -17.04 7.66 -1.16
N ASN A 142 -16.46 6.81 -0.30
CA ASN A 142 -15.26 6.01 -0.57
C ASN A 142 -14.07 6.85 -1.06
N THR A 143 -13.82 7.98 -0.39
CA THR A 143 -12.72 8.89 -0.72
C THR A 143 -11.63 8.90 0.35
N PHE A 144 -10.40 8.97 -0.13
CA PHE A 144 -9.19 9.06 0.66
C PHE A 144 -8.40 10.31 0.22
N ASP A 145 -8.51 11.39 0.97
CA ASP A 145 -7.70 12.58 0.73
C ASP A 145 -6.36 12.46 1.44
N PHE A 146 -5.29 12.82 0.75
CA PHE A 146 -3.94 12.77 1.28
C PHE A 146 -3.20 14.09 1.04
N ASN A 147 -2.38 14.45 2.02
CA ASN A 147 -1.30 15.40 1.89
C ASN A 147 -0.05 14.81 2.54
N ILE A 148 0.98 14.52 1.73
CA ILE A 148 2.22 13.89 2.16
C ILE A 148 3.36 14.80 1.76
N GLU A 149 4.26 15.07 2.69
CA GLU A 149 5.53 15.73 2.42
C GLU A 149 6.68 14.92 3.00
N TYR A 150 7.83 14.97 2.34
CA TYR A 150 9.05 14.36 2.83
C TYR A 150 10.26 15.16 2.39
N GLU A 151 11.38 14.95 3.07
CA GLU A 151 12.67 15.52 2.73
C GLU A 151 13.82 14.52 2.94
N ASP A 152 15.01 14.90 2.47
CA ASP A 152 16.27 14.22 2.75
C ASP A 152 16.36 12.72 2.41
N LEU A 153 15.69 12.28 1.32
CA LEU A 153 15.96 10.95 0.76
C LEU A 153 17.45 10.81 0.39
N GLY A 154 18.03 9.66 0.70
CA GLY A 154 19.43 9.33 0.38
C GLY A 154 19.72 9.24 -1.12
N SER A 155 18.69 9.21 -1.97
CA SER A 155 18.81 9.32 -3.42
C SER A 155 17.50 9.76 -4.09
N ALA A 156 17.49 9.89 -5.42
CA ALA A 156 16.27 10.26 -6.15
C ALA A 156 15.13 9.26 -5.92
N GLU A 157 13.92 9.80 -5.68
CA GLU A 157 12.68 9.02 -5.57
C GLU A 157 12.45 8.20 -6.85
N THR A 158 12.14 6.92 -6.69
CA THR A 158 11.85 5.99 -7.79
C THR A 158 10.39 5.56 -7.83
N SER A 159 9.71 5.52 -6.68
CA SER A 159 8.28 5.22 -6.59
C SER A 159 7.68 5.69 -5.27
N ALA A 160 6.40 6.00 -5.27
CA ALA A 160 5.61 6.16 -4.05
C ALA A 160 4.25 5.50 -4.21
N ASN A 161 3.82 4.75 -3.20
CA ASN A 161 2.63 3.91 -3.28
C ASN A 161 1.89 3.86 -1.95
N ILE A 162 0.55 3.79 -2.03
CA ILE A 162 -0.31 3.27 -0.97
C ILE A 162 -0.50 1.78 -1.24
N LYS A 163 -0.22 0.92 -0.26
CA LYS A 163 -0.27 -0.54 -0.42
C LYS A 163 -0.80 -1.23 0.84
N ASN A 164 -1.32 -2.44 0.65
CA ASN A 164 -1.63 -3.39 1.73
C ASN A 164 -0.84 -4.70 1.49
N ASN A 165 -1.20 -5.76 2.21
CA ASN A 165 -0.56 -7.09 2.06
C ASN A 165 -0.83 -7.75 0.69
N GLN A 166 -1.83 -7.28 -0.05
CA GLN A 166 -2.24 -7.78 -1.35
C GLN A 166 -1.52 -7.08 -2.51
N GLY A 167 -0.90 -5.91 -2.25
CA GLY A 167 -0.09 -5.18 -3.21
C GLY A 167 -0.36 -3.69 -3.23
N ILE A 168 0.06 -3.04 -4.33
CA ILE A 168 -0.17 -1.61 -4.56
C ILE A 168 -1.66 -1.36 -4.79
N LEU A 169 -2.24 -0.49 -3.98
CA LEU A 169 -3.62 -0.05 -4.11
C LEU A 169 -3.72 1.24 -4.93
N PHE A 170 -2.76 2.15 -4.73
CA PHE A 170 -2.73 3.43 -5.41
C PHE A 170 -1.28 3.92 -5.60
N ALA A 171 -0.93 4.32 -6.83
CA ALA A 171 0.35 4.92 -7.14
C ALA A 171 0.29 6.44 -6.91
N LEU A 172 1.21 6.96 -6.11
CA LEU A 172 1.30 8.39 -5.81
C LEU A 172 2.18 9.09 -6.86
N PRO A 173 1.93 10.39 -7.15
CA PRO A 173 2.83 11.17 -8.00
C PRO A 173 4.21 11.29 -7.36
N LEU A 174 5.27 11.30 -8.17
CA LEU A 174 6.63 11.57 -7.69
C LEU A 174 6.80 13.04 -7.30
N GLY A 175 7.72 13.31 -6.38
CA GLY A 175 8.04 14.65 -5.87
C GLY A 175 7.85 14.77 -4.36
N MET A 176 8.56 15.71 -3.75
CA MET A 176 8.62 15.89 -2.28
C MET A 176 7.29 16.18 -1.62
N SER A 177 6.37 16.87 -2.31
CA SER A 177 5.01 17.15 -1.83
C SER A 177 4.00 16.46 -2.73
N LYS A 178 3.04 15.77 -2.12
CA LYS A 178 2.01 14.97 -2.78
C LYS A 178 0.67 15.32 -2.15
N SER A 179 -0.28 15.75 -2.96
CA SER A 179 -1.65 15.97 -2.52
C SER A 179 -2.65 15.42 -3.52
N GLY A 180 -3.75 14.86 -3.05
CA GLY A 180 -4.81 14.42 -3.93
C GLY A 180 -5.91 13.67 -3.22
N THR A 181 -6.84 13.17 -4.02
CA THR A 181 -7.97 12.35 -3.60
C THR A 181 -7.90 11.03 -4.35
N TRP A 182 -7.98 9.94 -3.61
CA TRP A 182 -8.14 8.61 -4.15
C TRP A 182 -9.56 8.11 -3.86
N ASN A 183 -10.32 7.81 -4.92
CA ASN A 183 -11.58 7.08 -4.80
C ASN A 183 -11.24 5.59 -4.66
N PHE A 184 -11.29 5.06 -3.44
CA PHE A 184 -10.97 3.66 -3.17
C PHE A 184 -12.16 2.75 -3.44
N HIS A 185 -11.89 1.46 -3.61
CA HIS A 185 -12.96 0.47 -3.74
C HIS A 185 -13.39 0.01 -2.35
N GLU A 186 -14.69 -0.13 -2.09
CA GLU A 186 -15.27 -0.51 -0.79
C GLU A 186 -14.62 -1.79 -0.20
N THR A 187 -14.15 -2.71 -1.05
CA THR A 187 -13.43 -3.92 -0.61
C THR A 187 -12.12 -3.64 0.14
N PHE A 188 -11.56 -2.44 0.04
CA PHE A 188 -10.34 -2.02 0.75
C PHE A 188 -10.66 -1.18 1.99
N GLU A 189 -11.92 -0.83 2.24
CA GLU A 189 -12.31 0.00 3.39
C GLU A 189 -11.86 -0.62 4.70
N LEU A 190 -12.09 -1.93 4.88
CA LEU A 190 -11.72 -2.61 6.12
C LEU A 190 -10.20 -2.61 6.35
N ASP A 191 -9.39 -2.75 5.30
CA ASP A 191 -7.92 -2.69 5.40
C ASP A 191 -7.44 -1.27 5.77
N LEU A 192 -8.12 -0.23 5.26
CA LEU A 192 -7.86 1.16 5.65
C LEU A 192 -8.25 1.41 7.12
N LEU A 193 -9.42 0.94 7.53
CA LEU A 193 -9.97 1.11 8.89
C LEU A 193 -9.32 0.21 9.95
N ASN A 194 -8.56 -0.81 9.56
CA ASN A 194 -7.77 -1.64 10.49
C ASN A 194 -6.30 -1.23 10.57
N GLY A 195 -5.84 -0.27 9.74
CA GLY A 195 -4.43 0.12 9.69
C GLY A 195 -3.52 -0.87 8.96
N ASP A 196 -4.09 -1.77 8.16
CA ASP A 196 -3.37 -2.71 7.30
C ASP A 196 -2.85 -2.06 6.01
N THR A 197 -3.12 -0.76 5.83
CA THR A 197 -2.67 0.03 4.70
C THR A 197 -1.52 0.95 5.09
N ILE A 198 -0.47 0.94 4.27
CA ILE A 198 0.75 1.73 4.48
C ILE A 198 1.07 2.60 3.26
N VAL A 199 1.69 3.74 3.52
CA VAL A 199 2.38 4.56 2.51
C VAL A 199 3.84 4.11 2.45
N THR A 200 4.38 3.97 1.25
CA THR A 200 5.80 3.69 1.01
C THR A 200 6.36 4.68 0.01
N ILE A 201 7.50 5.30 0.32
CA ILE A 201 8.31 6.11 -0.61
C ILE A 201 9.64 5.38 -0.79
N SER A 202 9.96 5.03 -2.04
CA SER A 202 11.21 4.36 -2.41
C SER A 202 12.12 5.30 -3.18
N SER A 203 13.43 5.15 -2.98
CA SER A 203 14.46 5.82 -3.76
C SER A 203 15.31 4.83 -4.55
N LEU A 204 16.32 5.31 -5.26
CA LEU A 204 17.26 4.46 -5.99
C LEU A 204 18.12 3.60 -5.04
N MET A 205 18.50 4.16 -3.90
CA MET A 205 19.28 3.49 -2.85
C MET A 205 18.43 2.48 -2.07
N PHE A 206 17.15 2.79 -1.86
CA PHE A 206 16.23 1.96 -1.08
C PHE A 206 14.96 1.63 -1.88
N PRO A 207 15.04 0.68 -2.84
CA PRO A 207 13.90 0.34 -3.70
C PRO A 207 12.74 -0.33 -2.94
N GLY A 208 13.02 -0.93 -1.77
CA GLY A 208 12.01 -1.59 -0.92
C GLY A 208 11.15 -0.64 -0.08
N GLY A 209 11.51 0.64 -0.03
CA GLY A 209 10.90 1.64 0.85
C GLY A 209 11.98 2.28 1.71
N GLU A 210 12.21 3.57 1.50
CA GLU A 210 13.05 4.41 2.35
C GLU A 210 12.24 4.95 3.53
N LEU A 211 11.05 5.49 3.24
CA LEU A 211 10.06 5.92 4.23
C LEU A 211 8.83 5.02 4.17
N ILE A 212 8.35 4.55 5.33
CA ILE A 212 7.10 3.80 5.44
C ILE A 212 6.29 4.31 6.64
N GLY A 213 4.99 4.50 6.45
CA GLY A 213 4.08 4.81 7.55
C GLY A 213 2.72 4.15 7.40
N SER A 214 2.15 3.75 8.53
CA SER A 214 0.80 3.20 8.60
C SER A 214 -0.24 4.30 8.62
N ILE A 215 -1.30 4.15 7.81
CA ILE A 215 -2.32 5.20 7.63
C ILE A 215 -3.25 5.31 8.84
N LEU A 216 -3.41 4.25 9.63
CA LEU A 216 -4.22 4.26 10.84
C LEU A 216 -3.46 3.59 11.98
N ARG A 217 -3.40 4.29 13.13
CA ARG A 217 -2.95 3.75 14.41
C ARG A 217 -3.85 4.31 15.51
N ILE A 218 -4.97 3.63 15.74
CA ILE A 218 -5.87 3.87 16.88
C ILE A 218 -5.42 3.09 18.10
#